data_AF-A0A5C1W528-F1
#
_entry.id   AF-A0A5C1W528-F1
#
_cell.length_a   1.000
_cell.length_b   1.000
_cell.length_c   1.000
_cell.angle_alpha   90.00
_cell.angle_beta   90.00
_cell.angle_gamma   90.00
#
_symmetry.space_group_name_H-M   'P 1'
#
loop_
_entity.id
_entity.type
_entity.pdbx_description
1 polymer ?
#
loop_
_entity_poly.entity_id
_entity_poly.type
_entity_poly.pdbx_seq_one_letter_code
_entity_poly.pdbx_strand_id
1 'polypeptide(L)'
;MKRATAFEITGGNCPGLSVPFFRIAMMRRDVSRQHELLMRLESRYPSNVFYATPALANIKEFDRAYNIASVAQQSVFFSPREIGRLPDDKTHTIAYQPGLPVGYFCSNPKPIKARTFADLTAIFSEQFQQKSLSRLEDTAREMRERVVELASPAMRQAEAVIAERVRRRAEGLAITVRPPEQERAVTDILVAREIARVDLGVEMVVAQPS
;
A
#
# COMPACT_ATOMS: atom_id res chain seq x y z
N MET A 1 15.45 4.19 17.47
CA MET A 1 15.83 3.92 18.87
C MET A 1 16.77 2.71 18.90
N LYS A 2 18.08 2.90 19.17
CA LYS A 2 19.07 1.80 19.23
C LYS A 2 18.93 1.08 20.57
N ARG A 3 18.42 -0.17 20.59
CA ARG A 3 18.52 -1.07 21.75
C ARG A 3 19.58 -2.12 21.42
N ALA A 4 20.63 -2.18 22.23
CA ALA A 4 21.76 -3.10 22.06
C ALA A 4 21.42 -4.56 22.40
N THR A 5 20.27 -4.82 23.03
CA THR A 5 19.78 -6.16 23.39
C THR A 5 18.34 -6.29 22.92
N ALA A 6 18.17 -6.81 21.72
CA ALA A 6 16.87 -7.13 21.16
C ALA A 6 16.54 -8.58 21.50
N PHE A 7 15.41 -8.81 22.17
CA PHE A 7 14.85 -10.14 22.45
C PHE A 7 14.83 -11.02 21.18
N GLU A 8 14.62 -10.39 20.04
CA GLU A 8 14.61 -11.00 18.71
C GLU A 8 15.93 -11.70 18.34
N ILE A 9 17.07 -11.17 18.78
CA ILE A 9 18.41 -11.69 18.47
C ILE A 9 18.85 -12.71 19.55
N THR A 10 18.50 -12.47 20.81
CA THR A 10 18.93 -13.33 21.93
C THR A 10 18.21 -14.68 21.97
N GLY A 11 16.96 -14.76 21.47
CA GLY A 11 16.14 -15.97 21.54
C GLY A 11 16.32 -16.97 20.38
N GLY A 12 17.19 -16.71 19.40
CA GLY A 12 17.40 -17.59 18.23
C GLY A 12 16.24 -17.64 17.21
N ASN A 13 15.15 -16.90 17.45
CA ASN A 13 13.93 -16.96 16.67
C ASN A 13 13.96 -16.11 15.37
N CYS A 14 15.04 -15.36 15.13
CA CYS A 14 15.22 -14.48 13.96
C CYS A 14 16.63 -14.67 13.35
N PRO A 15 16.91 -15.78 12.66
CA PRO A 15 18.25 -16.08 12.14
C PRO A 15 18.76 -15.02 11.15
N GLY A 16 20.02 -14.63 11.26
CA GLY A 16 20.64 -13.63 10.37
C GLY A 16 20.24 -12.17 10.64
N LEU A 17 19.33 -11.91 11.59
CA LEU A 17 19.04 -10.55 12.04
C LEU A 17 20.15 -10.08 13.00
N SER A 18 20.74 -8.92 12.71
CA SER A 18 21.84 -8.34 13.48
C SER A 18 21.56 -6.88 13.84
N VAL A 19 22.23 -6.34 14.87
CA VAL A 19 22.10 -4.93 15.21
C VAL A 19 23.01 -4.09 14.28
N PRO A 20 22.52 -3.00 13.67
CA PRO A 20 21.16 -2.46 13.78
C PRO A 20 20.16 -3.12 12.82
N PHE A 21 18.91 -3.23 13.27
CA PHE A 21 17.77 -3.63 12.45
C PHE A 21 16.59 -2.68 12.68
N PHE A 22 15.60 -2.77 11.79
CA PHE A 22 14.41 -1.94 11.77
C PHE A 22 13.19 -2.70 12.28
N ARG A 23 12.19 -1.96 12.77
CA ARG A 23 10.87 -2.51 13.11
C ARG A 23 9.79 -1.64 12.50
N ILE A 24 8.79 -2.27 11.91
CA ILE A 24 7.51 -1.63 11.58
C ILE A 24 6.45 -2.14 12.54
N ALA A 25 5.74 -1.21 13.18
CA ALA A 25 4.57 -1.52 13.98
C ALA A 25 3.34 -1.66 13.08
N MET A 26 2.56 -2.71 13.31
CA MET A 26 1.30 -2.93 12.64
C MET A 26 0.17 -2.28 13.42
N MET A 27 -0.84 -1.78 12.71
CA MET A 27 -2.02 -1.21 13.33
C MET A 27 -2.77 -2.29 14.12
N ARG A 28 -3.12 -2.00 15.37
CA ARG A 28 -3.85 -2.92 16.24
C ARG A 28 -5.28 -3.12 15.73
N ARG A 29 -5.80 -4.34 15.85
CA ARG A 29 -7.12 -4.72 15.31
C ARG A 29 -8.27 -3.98 16.00
N ASP A 30 -8.14 -3.70 17.30
CA ASP A 30 -9.14 -2.99 18.10
C ASP A 30 -9.19 -1.48 17.79
N VAL A 31 -8.12 -0.93 17.23
CA VAL A 31 -8.04 0.47 16.80
C VAL A 31 -8.48 0.64 15.35
N SER A 32 -8.15 -0.31 14.47
CA SER A 32 -8.48 -0.21 13.06
C SER A 32 -8.53 -1.57 12.36
N ARG A 33 -9.46 -1.68 11.40
CA ARG A 33 -9.59 -2.81 10.48
C ARG A 33 -8.62 -2.77 9.30
N GLN A 34 -7.67 -1.82 9.29
CA GLN A 34 -6.74 -1.59 8.19
C GLN A 34 -6.06 -2.88 7.72
N HIS A 35 -5.47 -3.67 8.62
CA HIS A 35 -4.78 -4.90 8.23
C HIS A 35 -5.71 -5.95 7.60
N GLU A 36 -6.92 -6.10 8.16
CA GLU A 36 -7.95 -6.99 7.61
C GLU A 36 -8.34 -6.58 6.17
N LEU A 37 -8.54 -5.27 5.95
CA LEU A 37 -8.87 -4.73 4.64
C LEU A 37 -7.73 -4.92 3.63
N LEU A 38 -6.48 -4.69 4.05
CA LEU A 38 -5.31 -4.90 3.20
C LEU A 38 -5.16 -6.38 2.78
N MET A 39 -5.39 -7.33 3.68
CA MET A 39 -5.40 -8.75 3.32
C MET A 39 -6.52 -9.10 2.34
N ARG A 40 -7.72 -8.52 2.50
CA ARG A 40 -8.84 -8.74 1.56
C ARG A 40 -8.53 -8.17 0.19
N LEU A 41 -7.96 -6.97 0.14
CA LEU A 41 -7.48 -6.33 -1.08
C LEU A 41 -6.44 -7.20 -1.79
N GLU A 42 -5.43 -7.70 -1.06
CA GLU A 42 -4.42 -8.57 -1.66
C GLU A 42 -4.96 -9.95 -2.05
N SER A 43 -6.01 -10.43 -1.38
CA SER A 43 -6.68 -11.68 -1.76
C SER A 43 -7.36 -11.54 -3.12
N ARG A 44 -7.91 -10.35 -3.40
CA ARG A 44 -8.56 -10.02 -4.66
C ARG A 44 -7.55 -9.61 -5.75
N TYR A 45 -6.46 -8.94 -5.36
CA TYR A 45 -5.37 -8.50 -6.24
C TYR A 45 -4.04 -9.06 -5.73
N PRO A 46 -3.73 -10.33 -6.04
CA PRO A 46 -2.48 -10.94 -5.63
C PRO A 46 -1.27 -10.11 -6.07
N SER A 47 -0.29 -9.99 -5.17
CA SER A 47 0.97 -9.28 -5.42
C SER A 47 0.83 -7.79 -5.77
N ASN A 48 -0.26 -7.13 -5.35
CA ASN A 48 -0.50 -5.70 -5.60
C ASN A 48 -0.61 -4.85 -4.32
N VAL A 49 -0.54 -5.46 -3.13
CA VAL A 49 -0.71 -4.77 -1.86
C VAL A 49 0.45 -5.11 -0.95
N PHE A 50 1.11 -4.07 -0.41
CA PHE A 50 2.29 -4.23 0.41
C PHE A 50 2.29 -3.22 1.55
N TYR A 51 2.77 -3.64 2.72
CA TYR A 51 3.33 -2.71 3.69
C TYR A 51 4.67 -2.22 3.16
N ALA A 52 4.82 -0.91 2.97
CA ALA A 52 6.07 -0.28 2.60
C ALA A 52 6.72 0.34 3.85
N THR A 53 8.01 0.09 4.05
CA THR A 53 8.75 0.67 5.18
C THR A 53 10.18 1.04 4.78
N PRO A 54 10.63 2.29 5.01
CA PRO A 54 11.97 2.72 4.64
C PRO A 54 13.00 2.11 5.57
N ALA A 55 14.08 1.59 5.01
CA ALA A 55 15.22 1.09 5.77
C ALA A 55 16.28 2.18 5.98
N LEU A 56 15.83 3.35 6.44
CA LEU A 56 16.63 4.57 6.62
C LEU A 56 16.84 4.83 8.11
N ALA A 57 18.08 4.78 8.59
CA ALA A 57 18.39 4.67 10.01
C ALA A 57 18.13 5.96 10.80
N ASN A 58 18.13 7.11 10.13
CA ASN A 58 17.98 8.42 10.75
C ASN A 58 17.35 9.45 9.81
N ILE A 59 16.95 10.59 10.38
CA ILE A 59 16.31 11.70 9.67
C ILE A 59 17.17 12.22 8.50
N LYS A 60 18.51 12.27 8.65
CA LYS A 60 19.39 12.79 7.59
C LYS A 60 19.41 11.87 6.36
N GLU A 61 19.40 10.56 6.59
CA GLU A 61 19.28 9.57 5.51
C GLU A 61 17.90 9.64 4.85
N PHE A 62 16.85 9.82 5.65
CA PHE A 62 15.50 10.02 5.16
C PHE A 62 15.39 11.27 4.29
N ASP A 63 15.83 12.43 4.78
CA ASP A 63 15.77 13.71 4.07
C ASP A 63 16.55 13.64 2.75
N ARG A 64 17.74 13.02 2.77
CA ARG A 64 18.53 12.81 1.55
C ARG A 64 17.75 11.97 0.54
N ALA A 65 17.21 10.83 0.96
CA ALA A 65 16.45 9.94 0.09
C ALA A 65 15.16 10.61 -0.42
N TYR A 66 14.49 11.40 0.42
CA TYR A 66 13.30 12.15 0.06
C TYR A 66 13.61 13.20 -1.01
N ASN A 67 14.67 13.99 -0.81
CA ASN A 67 15.06 15.07 -1.73
C ASN A 67 15.46 14.57 -3.12
N ILE A 68 15.94 13.33 -3.24
CA ILE A 68 16.28 12.71 -4.53
C ILE A 68 15.22 11.70 -5.00
N ALA A 69 14.04 11.68 -4.38
CA ALA A 69 12.92 10.78 -4.68
C ALA A 69 13.29 9.27 -4.66
N SER A 70 14.23 8.87 -3.79
CA SER A 70 14.73 7.49 -3.69
C SER A 70 14.20 6.70 -2.49
N VAL A 71 13.18 7.19 -1.77
CA VAL A 71 12.68 6.54 -0.54
C VAL A 71 12.12 5.15 -0.85
N ALA A 72 11.40 5.00 -1.96
CA ALA A 72 10.81 3.73 -2.36
C ALA A 72 11.88 2.67 -2.66
N GLN A 73 12.96 3.05 -3.36
CA GLN A 73 14.10 2.20 -3.67
C GLN A 73 14.88 1.77 -2.42
N GLN A 74 14.82 2.57 -1.36
CA GLN A 74 15.42 2.28 -0.06
C GLN A 74 14.39 1.75 0.96
N SER A 75 13.24 1.27 0.49
CA SER A 75 12.20 0.65 1.30
C SER A 75 12.15 -0.86 1.10
N VAL A 76 11.63 -1.54 2.12
CA VAL A 76 11.29 -2.96 2.10
C VAL A 76 9.77 -3.10 2.09
N PHE A 77 9.30 -4.11 1.37
CA PHE A 77 7.89 -4.37 1.13
C PHE A 77 7.49 -5.75 1.64
N PHE A 78 6.40 -5.81 2.40
CA PHE A 78 5.86 -7.05 2.97
C PHE A 78 4.41 -7.27 2.56
N SER A 79 4.09 -8.48 2.12
CA SER A 79 2.72 -8.89 1.79
C SER A 79 1.87 -9.02 3.07
N PRO A 80 0.74 -8.30 3.18
CA PRO A 80 -0.27 -8.54 4.23
C PRO A 80 -0.69 -10.01 4.37
N ARG A 81 -0.81 -10.75 3.27
CA ARG A 81 -1.19 -12.18 3.27
C ARG A 81 -0.09 -13.09 3.81
N GLU A 82 1.17 -12.82 3.49
CA GLU A 82 2.30 -13.57 4.09
C GLU A 82 2.42 -13.30 5.59
N ILE A 83 2.10 -12.07 6.03
CA ILE A 83 1.97 -11.74 7.45
C ILE A 83 0.81 -12.52 8.08
N GLY A 84 -0.34 -12.60 7.40
CA GLY A 84 -1.53 -13.30 7.87
C GLY A 84 -2.23 -12.58 9.02
N ARG A 85 -3.31 -13.18 9.52
CA ARG A 85 -4.14 -12.56 10.57
C ARG A 85 -3.32 -12.25 11.83
N LEU A 86 -3.50 -11.04 12.35
CA LEU A 86 -2.97 -10.66 13.65
C LEU A 86 -3.62 -11.53 14.75
N PRO A 87 -2.82 -12.14 15.65
CA PRO A 87 -3.32 -13.12 16.60
C PRO A 87 -4.19 -12.52 17.71
N ASP A 88 -3.89 -11.30 18.16
CA ASP A 88 -4.63 -10.60 19.22
C ASP A 88 -4.73 -9.08 18.95
N ASP A 89 -5.20 -8.32 19.93
CA ASP A 89 -5.37 -6.86 19.82
C ASP A 89 -4.13 -6.09 20.34
N LYS A 90 -3.00 -6.78 20.55
CA LYS A 90 -1.76 -6.16 21.02
C LYS A 90 -0.96 -5.58 19.87
N THR A 91 0.08 -4.82 20.21
CA THR A 91 1.03 -4.30 19.24
C THR A 91 1.83 -5.44 18.62
N HIS A 92 1.72 -5.58 17.30
CA HIS A 92 2.52 -6.50 16.52
C HIS A 92 3.57 -5.74 15.72
N THR A 93 4.74 -6.36 15.53
CA THR A 93 5.83 -5.76 14.77
C THR A 93 6.46 -6.76 13.81
N ILE A 94 7.01 -6.23 12.73
CA ILE A 94 7.90 -6.97 11.82
C ILE A 94 9.30 -6.39 11.97
N ALA A 95 10.25 -7.23 12.34
CA ALA A 95 11.67 -6.89 12.37
C ALA A 95 12.32 -7.22 11.03
N TYR A 96 13.17 -6.33 10.51
CA TYR A 96 13.82 -6.54 9.22
C TYR A 96 15.15 -5.80 9.14
N GLN A 97 15.99 -6.20 8.19
CA GLN A 97 17.30 -5.60 7.96
C GLN A 97 17.57 -5.48 6.46
N PRO A 98 18.16 -4.37 5.97
CA PRO A 98 18.64 -4.26 4.60
C PRO A 98 19.53 -5.45 4.22
N GLY A 99 19.34 -5.98 3.01
CA GLY A 99 20.11 -7.11 2.48
C GLY A 99 19.67 -8.48 2.99
N LEU A 100 18.81 -8.57 4.02
CA LEU A 100 18.21 -9.84 4.42
C LEU A 100 16.95 -10.09 3.58
N PRO A 101 16.79 -11.26 2.92
CA PRO A 101 15.65 -11.54 2.04
C PRO A 101 14.35 -11.84 2.82
N VAL A 102 14.40 -11.77 4.15
CA VAL A 102 13.27 -12.03 5.04
C VAL A 102 13.18 -10.97 6.14
N GLY A 103 11.95 -10.67 6.54
CA GLY A 103 11.63 -10.05 7.82
C GLY A 103 11.00 -11.08 8.77
N TYR A 104 10.88 -10.74 10.04
CA TYR A 104 10.35 -11.62 11.09
C TYR A 104 9.15 -10.99 11.77
N PHE A 105 8.02 -11.70 11.78
CA PHE A 105 6.86 -11.29 12.57
C PHE A 105 7.09 -11.65 14.04
N CYS A 106 7.29 -10.66 14.90
CA CYS A 106 7.84 -10.89 16.24
C CYS A 106 6.86 -11.57 17.22
N SER A 107 5.54 -11.46 17.00
CA SER A 107 4.54 -12.04 17.91
C SER A 107 4.27 -13.52 17.67
N ASN A 108 4.52 -14.00 16.46
CA ASN A 108 4.59 -15.41 16.14
C ASN A 108 5.80 -15.58 15.22
N PRO A 109 7.01 -15.81 15.77
CA PRO A 109 8.26 -15.76 15.02
C PRO A 109 8.21 -16.65 13.78
N LYS A 110 7.97 -16.00 12.64
CA LYS A 110 7.97 -16.64 11.33
C LYS A 110 8.66 -15.71 10.33
N PRO A 111 9.44 -16.27 9.40
CA PRO A 111 10.00 -15.50 8.30
C PRO A 111 8.89 -15.07 7.34
N ILE A 112 9.00 -13.86 6.84
CA ILE A 112 8.13 -13.24 5.83
C ILE A 112 9.05 -12.73 4.74
N LYS A 113 8.70 -12.97 3.47
CA LYS A 113 9.55 -12.54 2.36
C LYS A 113 9.65 -11.01 2.33
N ALA A 114 10.87 -10.51 2.45
CA ALA A 114 11.18 -9.10 2.26
C ALA A 114 11.38 -8.86 0.76
N ARG A 115 10.57 -7.96 0.18
CA ARG A 115 10.71 -7.55 -1.22
C ARG A 115 11.37 -6.18 -1.29
N THR A 116 12.21 -5.99 -2.29
CA THR A 116 12.78 -4.71 -2.66
C THR A 116 11.88 -3.99 -3.66
N PHE A 117 12.15 -2.71 -3.91
CA PHE A 117 11.47 -1.99 -4.98
C PHE A 117 11.68 -2.65 -6.35
N ALA A 118 12.89 -3.15 -6.63
CA ALA A 118 13.19 -3.85 -7.88
C ALA A 118 12.36 -5.12 -8.06
N ASP A 119 12.13 -5.89 -6.98
CA ASP A 119 11.24 -7.04 -7.02
C ASP A 119 9.81 -6.65 -7.39
N LEU A 120 9.30 -5.54 -6.83
CA LEU A 120 7.97 -5.03 -7.16
C LEU A 120 7.89 -4.53 -8.60
N THR A 121 8.91 -3.82 -9.09
CA THR A 121 8.97 -3.39 -10.49
C THR A 121 8.90 -4.59 -11.42
N ALA A 122 9.66 -5.67 -11.14
CA ALA A 122 9.60 -6.89 -11.94
C ALA A 122 8.21 -7.54 -11.94
N ILE A 123 7.60 -7.68 -10.76
CA ILE A 123 6.23 -8.21 -10.61
C ILE A 123 5.23 -7.39 -11.42
N PHE A 124 5.28 -6.06 -11.30
CA PHE A 124 4.33 -5.19 -11.99
C PHE A 124 4.56 -5.18 -13.49
N SER A 125 5.82 -5.12 -13.96
CA SER A 125 6.14 -5.20 -15.38
C SER A 125 5.61 -6.48 -16.01
N GLU A 126 5.77 -7.63 -15.36
CA GLU A 126 5.20 -8.90 -15.81
C GLU A 126 3.67 -8.85 -15.87
N GLN A 127 3.02 -8.35 -14.81
CA GLN A 127 1.56 -8.22 -14.77
C GLN A 127 1.02 -7.27 -15.84
N PHE A 128 1.71 -6.17 -16.12
CA PHE A 128 1.31 -5.22 -17.16
C PHE A 128 1.46 -5.82 -18.57
N GLN A 129 2.53 -6.58 -18.82
CA GLN A 129 2.72 -7.28 -20.09
C GLN A 129 1.65 -8.34 -20.32
N GLN A 130 1.30 -9.11 -19.28
CA GLN A 130 0.25 -10.14 -19.36
C GLN A 130 -1.14 -9.54 -19.56
N LYS A 131 -1.40 -8.33 -19.03
CA LYS A 131 -2.72 -7.68 -19.10
C LYS A 131 -2.95 -6.83 -20.35
N SER A 132 -1.99 -6.75 -21.28
CA SER A 132 -2.13 -6.12 -22.61
C SER A 132 -3.21 -5.03 -22.68
N LEU A 133 -2.94 -3.92 -21.99
CA LEU A 133 -3.59 -2.61 -22.05
C LEU A 133 -5.09 -2.59 -22.43
N SER A 134 -5.98 -2.77 -21.44
CA SER A 134 -7.34 -2.24 -21.53
C SER A 134 -7.31 -0.73 -21.71
N ARG A 135 -8.31 -0.16 -22.41
CA ARG A 135 -8.41 1.31 -22.56
C ARG A 135 -8.44 1.94 -21.16
N LEU A 136 -7.90 3.15 -21.04
CA LEU A 136 -7.86 3.87 -19.76
C LEU A 136 -9.24 4.00 -19.13
N GLU A 137 -10.27 4.21 -19.95
CA GLU A 137 -11.67 4.28 -19.52
C GLU A 137 -12.15 3.00 -18.84
N ASP A 138 -11.84 1.84 -19.43
CA ASP A 138 -12.24 0.55 -18.87
C ASP A 138 -11.55 0.31 -17.53
N THR A 139 -10.27 0.63 -17.46
CA THR A 139 -9.47 0.50 -16.25
C THR A 139 -9.94 1.44 -15.14
N ALA A 140 -10.27 2.69 -15.48
CA ALA A 140 -10.78 3.69 -14.52
C ALA A 140 -12.14 3.29 -13.95
N ARG A 141 -13.06 2.84 -14.80
CA ARG A 141 -14.37 2.33 -14.40
C ARG A 141 -14.25 1.10 -13.50
N GLU A 142 -13.48 0.10 -13.93
CA GLU A 142 -13.27 -1.13 -13.16
C GLU A 142 -12.64 -0.82 -11.79
N MET A 143 -11.69 0.12 -11.73
CA MET A 143 -11.09 0.60 -10.48
C MET A 143 -12.15 1.20 -9.54
N ARG A 144 -13.02 2.08 -10.05
CA ARG A 144 -14.11 2.66 -9.26
C ARG A 144 -15.05 1.60 -8.70
N GLU A 145 -15.54 0.69 -9.54
CA GLU A 145 -16.44 -0.40 -9.12
C GLU A 145 -15.81 -1.22 -7.98
N ARG A 146 -14.53 -1.56 -8.12
CA ARG A 146 -13.78 -2.33 -7.12
C ARG A 146 -13.62 -1.60 -5.79
N VAL A 147 -13.38 -0.28 -5.83
CA VAL A 147 -13.31 0.55 -4.61
C VAL A 147 -14.69 0.66 -3.95
N VAL A 148 -15.74 0.89 -4.74
CA VAL A 148 -17.13 0.96 -4.24
C VAL A 148 -17.54 -0.34 -3.57
N GLU A 149 -17.19 -1.50 -4.15
CA GLU A 149 -17.50 -2.80 -3.55
C GLU A 149 -16.86 -3.01 -2.17
N LEU A 150 -15.71 -2.40 -1.91
CA LEU A 150 -15.03 -2.47 -0.61
C LEU A 150 -15.57 -1.46 0.40
N ALA A 151 -16.31 -0.45 -0.07
CA ALA A 151 -16.82 0.62 0.76
C ALA A 151 -18.01 0.18 1.64
N SER A 152 -18.22 0.92 2.72
CA SER A 152 -19.34 0.72 3.63
C SER A 152 -20.70 0.89 2.91
N PRO A 153 -21.78 0.26 3.40
CA PRO A 153 -23.11 0.41 2.80
C PRO A 153 -23.55 1.87 2.63
N ALA A 154 -23.26 2.72 3.62
CA ALA A 154 -23.55 4.15 3.55
C ALA A 154 -22.79 4.84 2.42
N MET A 155 -21.51 4.52 2.25
CA MET A 155 -20.69 5.09 1.19
C MET A 155 -21.12 4.63 -0.21
N ARG A 156 -21.52 3.36 -0.35
CA ARG A 156 -22.08 2.84 -1.61
C ARG A 156 -23.36 3.56 -2.03
N GLN A 157 -24.23 3.89 -1.08
CA GLN A 157 -25.45 4.67 -1.35
C GLN A 157 -25.14 6.13 -1.73
N ALA A 158 -24.05 6.69 -1.21
CA ALA A 158 -23.62 8.06 -1.48
C ALA A 158 -22.83 8.22 -2.80
N GLU A 159 -22.51 7.14 -3.50
CA GLU A 159 -21.63 7.15 -4.67
C GLU A 159 -22.08 8.14 -5.76
N ALA A 160 -23.37 8.14 -6.12
CA ALA A 160 -23.90 9.02 -7.15
C ALA A 160 -23.77 10.51 -6.77
N VAL A 161 -23.95 10.84 -5.49
CA VAL A 161 -23.79 12.20 -4.96
C VAL A 161 -22.33 12.63 -5.01
N ILE A 162 -21.41 11.71 -4.68
CA ILE A 162 -19.96 11.96 -4.77
C ILE A 162 -19.55 12.17 -6.22
N ALA A 163 -20.04 11.35 -7.14
CA ALA A 163 -19.75 11.47 -8.57
C ALA A 163 -20.18 12.82 -9.14
N GLU A 164 -21.38 13.29 -8.79
CA GLU A 164 -21.86 14.60 -9.22
C GLU A 164 -21.02 15.74 -8.63
N ARG A 165 -20.66 15.66 -7.35
CA ARG A 165 -19.77 16.65 -6.70
C ARG A 165 -18.40 16.71 -7.36
N VAL A 166 -17.82 15.56 -7.66
CA VAL A 166 -16.51 15.43 -8.31
C VAL A 166 -16.55 16.01 -9.72
N ARG A 167 -17.60 15.71 -10.50
CA ARG A 167 -17.77 16.23 -11.86
C ARG A 167 -17.82 17.76 -11.87
N ARG A 168 -18.68 18.37 -11.05
CA ARG A 168 -18.77 19.84 -10.94
C ARG A 168 -17.45 20.49 -10.56
N ARG A 169 -16.67 19.85 -9.69
CA ARG A 169 -15.35 20.33 -9.29
C ARG A 169 -14.33 20.22 -10.42
N ALA A 170 -14.38 19.15 -11.21
CA ALA A 170 -13.50 18.93 -12.35
C ALA A 170 -13.78 19.93 -13.48
N GLU A 171 -15.05 20.22 -13.76
CA GLU A 171 -15.48 21.25 -14.73
C GLU A 171 -14.93 22.64 -14.36
N GLY A 172 -14.98 23.01 -13.08
CA GLY A 172 -14.44 24.29 -12.61
C GLY A 172 -12.90 24.42 -12.64
N LEU A 173 -12.18 23.32 -12.83
CA LEU A 173 -10.70 23.27 -12.87
C LEU A 173 -10.15 22.98 -14.28
N ALA A 174 -11.02 22.71 -15.27
CA ALA A 174 -10.60 22.34 -16.61
C ALA A 174 -10.11 23.56 -17.40
N ILE A 175 -8.79 23.67 -17.57
CA ILE A 175 -8.15 24.71 -18.40
C ILE A 175 -8.27 24.37 -19.91
N THR A 176 -8.48 23.09 -20.24
CA THR A 176 -8.58 22.58 -21.61
C THR A 176 -9.75 21.62 -21.75
N VAL A 177 -10.48 21.70 -22.86
CA VAL A 177 -11.54 20.75 -23.22
C VAL A 177 -10.92 19.37 -23.44
N ARG A 178 -11.34 18.38 -22.65
CA ARG A 178 -10.92 16.98 -22.81
C ARG A 178 -11.95 16.24 -23.65
N PRO A 179 -11.56 15.18 -24.40
CA PRO A 179 -12.51 14.26 -24.98
C PRO A 179 -13.46 13.68 -23.90
N PRO A 180 -14.75 13.45 -24.20
CA PRO A 180 -15.72 12.94 -23.23
C PRO A 180 -15.30 11.62 -22.56
N GLU A 181 -14.60 10.76 -23.31
CA GLU A 181 -14.04 9.50 -22.83
C GLU A 181 -13.01 9.72 -21.71
N GLN A 182 -12.09 10.66 -21.92
CA GLN A 182 -11.06 10.99 -20.94
C GLN A 182 -11.63 11.70 -19.70
N GLU A 183 -12.66 12.52 -19.89
CA GLU A 183 -13.38 13.17 -18.79
C GLU A 183 -14.10 12.16 -17.88
N ARG A 184 -14.71 11.12 -18.48
CA ARG A 184 -15.31 10.00 -17.73
C ARG A 184 -14.24 9.25 -16.94
N ALA A 185 -13.13 8.88 -17.58
CA ALA A 185 -12.04 8.17 -16.91
C ALA A 185 -11.48 8.97 -15.71
N VAL A 186 -11.28 10.28 -15.87
CA VAL A 186 -10.84 11.16 -14.78
C VAL A 186 -11.87 11.21 -13.65
N THR A 187 -13.16 11.33 -14.00
CA THR A 187 -14.25 11.33 -13.01
C THR A 187 -14.24 10.03 -12.21
N ASP A 188 -14.15 8.88 -12.87
CA ASP A 188 -14.15 7.58 -12.21
C ASP A 188 -12.97 7.42 -11.25
N ILE A 189 -11.76 7.84 -11.68
CA ILE A 189 -10.56 7.86 -10.82
C ILE A 189 -10.77 8.75 -9.59
N LEU A 190 -11.32 9.96 -9.77
CA LEU A 190 -11.50 10.92 -8.69
C LEU A 190 -12.58 10.48 -7.69
N VAL A 191 -13.65 9.84 -8.16
CA VAL A 191 -14.68 9.25 -7.30
C VAL A 191 -14.10 8.11 -6.47
N ALA A 192 -13.39 7.19 -7.11
CA ALA A 192 -12.71 6.09 -6.45
C ALA A 192 -11.74 6.61 -5.36
N ARG A 193 -10.96 7.65 -5.69
CA ARG A 193 -10.06 8.30 -4.74
C ARG A 193 -10.78 8.88 -3.53
N GLU A 194 -11.88 9.58 -3.75
CA GLU A 194 -12.65 10.21 -2.66
C GLU A 194 -13.25 9.15 -1.72
N ILE A 195 -13.83 8.08 -2.27
CA ILE A 195 -14.37 6.97 -1.49
C ILE A 195 -13.27 6.29 -0.68
N ALA A 196 -12.14 5.97 -1.31
CA ALA A 196 -11.00 5.36 -0.64
C ALA A 196 -10.50 6.23 0.54
N ARG A 197 -10.41 7.54 0.33
CA ARG A 197 -9.97 8.47 1.36
C ARG A 197 -10.95 8.59 2.53
N VAL A 198 -12.24 8.76 2.24
CA VAL A 198 -13.25 9.04 3.26
C VAL A 198 -13.65 7.79 4.03
N ASP A 199 -13.84 6.66 3.34
CA ASP A 199 -14.40 5.45 3.95
C ASP A 199 -13.33 4.45 4.37
N LEU A 200 -12.33 4.24 3.52
CA LEU A 200 -11.27 3.25 3.78
C LEU A 200 -10.08 3.86 4.55
N GLY A 201 -10.03 5.19 4.66
CA GLY A 201 -8.92 5.91 5.29
C GLY A 201 -7.59 5.74 4.55
N VAL A 202 -7.64 5.53 3.23
CA VAL A 202 -6.44 5.34 2.39
C VAL A 202 -6.40 6.38 1.27
N GLU A 203 -5.21 6.92 1.00
CA GLU A 203 -5.01 7.82 -0.11
C GLU A 203 -4.75 7.01 -1.39
N MET A 204 -5.59 7.20 -2.41
CA MET A 204 -5.38 6.57 -3.72
C MET A 204 -4.56 7.51 -4.61
N VAL A 205 -3.42 7.02 -5.10
CA VAL A 205 -2.56 7.73 -6.05
C VAL A 205 -2.52 6.94 -7.35
N VAL A 206 -2.86 7.61 -8.46
CA VAL A 206 -2.73 7.05 -9.81
C VAL A 206 -1.54 7.73 -10.47
N ALA A 207 -0.55 6.94 -10.86
CA ALA A 207 0.63 7.41 -11.57
C ALA A 207 0.75 6.64 -12.89
N GLN A 208 1.03 7.35 -13.96
CA GLN A 208 1.44 6.75 -15.23
C GLN A 208 2.97 6.63 -15.19
N PRO A 209 3.54 5.42 -15.29
CA PRO A 209 4.99 5.27 -15.40
C PRO A 209 5.47 5.96 -16.69
N SER A 210 6.54 6.73 -16.56
CA SER A 210 7.29 7.37 -17.66
C SER A 210 8.23 6.39 -18.34
#